data_AF-A0A9W9HZ09-F1
#
_entry.id   AF-A0A9W9HZ09-F1
#
_cell.length_a   1.000
_cell.length_b   1.000
_cell.length_c   1.000
_cell.angle_alpha   90.00
_cell.angle_beta   90.00
_cell.angle_gamma   90.00
#
_symmetry.space_group_name_H-M   'P 1'
#
loop_
_entity.id
_entity.type
_entity.pdbx_description
1 polymer ?
#
loop_
_entity_poly.entity_id
_entity_poly.type
_entity_poly.pdbx_seq_one_letter_code
_entity_poly.pdbx_strand_id
1 'polypeptide(L)'
;MAKVIFTAWKTKAQLIDVRSEFYPLPSYDGPDMRSHACATVEAWKLRGNVPHHVEATALLTDAILHDDAQSNSIFSIRATYSAAFCRFVTGLVDTKVTGPRRSMFQRAADLGLPASFVELRHEATHREPPSLVVLRKTTQRSLEWLWDNYWAGIDVDEIGSVPRVTRDDSVPVATALRGALQQVVRRSDSKPVQKKRKREQEDSVAARLVEICSASKDGPSPAVGVLPVVLLDEGMLVDSERKLGESMDAIFDKWDPVLQQVTTSHPSFLLHLSEELVHTLALNSGNSSPENAQAEGLFLWLEHLLTSPAWKSRQAYFPRGYISTICSENSNHWTQKLVETLQKHGNTATVASRTQNAAKSSSLKKRTQAVLSDSVAEKLREHGWGPIEKWDSRPLGVASTS
;
A
#
# COMPACT_ATOMS: atom_id res chain seq x y z
N MET A 1 -26.07 7.50 22.57
CA MET A 1 -26.90 7.63 21.36
C MET A 1 -26.25 6.79 20.27
N ALA A 2 -27.01 5.96 19.54
CA ALA A 2 -26.47 5.21 18.42
C ALA A 2 -25.90 6.18 17.37
N LYS A 3 -24.69 5.90 16.87
CA LYS A 3 -24.01 6.74 15.89
C LYS A 3 -24.69 6.52 14.53
N VAL A 4 -25.64 7.38 14.18
CA VAL A 4 -26.31 7.34 12.87
C VAL A 4 -25.33 7.84 11.82
N ILE A 5 -25.00 6.99 10.85
CA ILE A 5 -24.13 7.34 9.72
C ILE A 5 -25.03 7.50 8.49
N PHE A 6 -24.95 8.67 7.84
CA PHE A 6 -25.65 8.93 6.60
C PHE A 6 -24.76 8.55 5.41
N THR A 7 -25.27 7.72 4.52
CA THR A 7 -24.58 7.25 3.31
C THR A 7 -25.35 7.65 2.05
N ALA A 8 -24.64 7.83 0.93
CA ALA A 8 -25.25 8.18 -0.36
C ALA A 8 -25.90 6.97 -1.07
N TRP A 9 -25.43 5.76 -0.77
CA TRP A 9 -26.04 4.49 -1.18
C TRP A 9 -27.12 4.04 -0.20
N LYS A 10 -28.11 3.30 -0.71
CA LYS A 10 -29.26 2.80 0.06
C LYS A 10 -28.88 1.59 0.92
N THR A 11 -28.05 0.71 0.39
CA THR A 11 -27.58 -0.51 1.07
C THR A 11 -26.10 -0.72 0.82
N LYS A 12 -25.42 -1.44 1.73
CA LYS A 12 -24.00 -1.79 1.56
C LYS A 12 -23.75 -2.62 0.29
N ALA A 13 -24.72 -3.43 -0.12
CA ALA A 13 -24.65 -4.20 -1.37
C ALA A 13 -24.42 -3.31 -2.60
N GLN A 14 -25.09 -2.15 -2.69
CA GLN A 14 -24.89 -1.23 -3.82
C GLN A 14 -23.45 -0.70 -3.90
N LEU A 15 -22.80 -0.51 -2.75
CA LEU A 15 -21.39 -0.12 -2.72
C LEU A 15 -20.47 -1.26 -3.18
N ILE A 16 -20.81 -2.50 -2.85
CA ILE A 16 -20.08 -3.70 -3.29
C ILE A 16 -20.25 -3.92 -4.79
N ASP A 17 -21.46 -3.70 -5.32
CA ASP A 17 -21.74 -3.80 -6.75
C ASP A 17 -20.88 -2.79 -7.53
N VAL A 18 -20.91 -1.51 -7.13
CA VAL A 18 -20.05 -0.47 -7.73
C VAL A 18 -18.57 -0.80 -7.60
N ARG A 19 -18.13 -1.37 -6.48
CA ARG A 19 -16.74 -1.87 -6.33
C ARG A 19 -16.42 -2.90 -7.40
N SER A 20 -17.30 -3.88 -7.61
CA SER A 20 -17.09 -4.96 -8.59
C SER A 20 -17.09 -4.45 -10.04
N GLU A 21 -17.82 -3.36 -10.31
CA GLU A 21 -17.79 -2.70 -11.62
C GLU A 21 -16.49 -1.93 -11.86
N PHE A 22 -15.92 -1.28 -10.82
CA PHE A 22 -14.61 -0.62 -10.92
C PHE A 22 -13.44 -1.61 -10.99
N TYR A 23 -13.52 -2.69 -10.20
CA TYR A 23 -12.47 -3.69 -10.02
C TYR A 23 -13.04 -5.09 -10.32
N PRO A 24 -13.29 -5.42 -11.60
CA PRO A 24 -13.82 -6.72 -11.97
C PRO A 24 -12.80 -7.83 -11.68
N LEU A 25 -13.29 -9.00 -11.30
CA LEU A 25 -12.43 -10.16 -11.04
C LEU A 25 -11.71 -10.60 -12.32
N PRO A 26 -10.52 -11.21 -12.20
CA PRO A 26 -9.78 -11.76 -13.34
C PRO A 26 -10.58 -12.71 -14.24
N SER A 27 -11.58 -13.38 -13.66
CA SER A 27 -12.46 -14.34 -14.34
C SER A 27 -13.72 -13.71 -14.96
N TYR A 28 -13.89 -12.39 -14.87
CA TYR A 28 -15.05 -11.71 -15.41
C TYR A 28 -14.92 -11.54 -16.93
N ASP A 29 -15.87 -12.11 -17.67
CA ASP A 29 -15.96 -12.09 -19.14
C ASP A 29 -17.14 -11.24 -19.65
N GLY A 30 -17.68 -10.37 -18.79
CA GLY A 30 -18.80 -9.51 -19.14
C GLY A 30 -18.37 -8.18 -19.79
N PRO A 31 -19.34 -7.33 -20.17
CA PRO A 31 -19.05 -6.00 -20.69
C PRO A 31 -18.37 -5.11 -19.64
N ASP A 32 -17.63 -4.10 -20.10
CA ASP A 32 -17.02 -3.09 -19.23
C ASP A 32 -18.09 -2.20 -18.59
N MET A 33 -18.28 -2.36 -17.28
CA MET A 33 -19.29 -1.63 -16.51
C MET A 33 -18.73 -0.38 -15.81
N ARG A 34 -17.46 -0.03 -16.02
CA ARG A 34 -16.82 1.12 -15.35
C ARG A 34 -17.55 2.45 -15.62
N SER A 35 -18.08 2.65 -16.82
CA SER A 35 -18.87 3.85 -17.15
C SER A 35 -20.18 3.94 -16.34
N HIS A 36 -20.83 2.80 -16.09
CA HIS A 36 -22.03 2.73 -15.24
C HIS A 36 -21.67 3.03 -13.77
N ALA A 37 -20.54 2.51 -13.29
CA ALA A 37 -20.03 2.78 -11.95
C ALA A 37 -19.77 4.29 -11.74
N CYS A 38 -19.11 4.95 -12.70
CA CYS A 38 -18.87 6.39 -12.66
C CYS A 38 -20.18 7.19 -12.58
N ALA A 39 -21.16 6.91 -13.45
CA ALA A 39 -22.47 7.56 -13.42
C ALA A 39 -23.22 7.34 -12.09
N THR A 40 -23.08 6.15 -11.50
CA THR A 40 -23.65 5.85 -10.18
C THR A 40 -23.02 6.68 -9.07
N VAL A 41 -21.70 6.82 -9.08
CA VAL A 41 -20.97 7.67 -8.12
C VAL A 41 -21.34 9.14 -8.30
N GLU A 42 -21.49 9.63 -9.53
CA GLU A 42 -21.98 10.98 -9.79
C GLU A 42 -23.38 11.21 -9.19
N ALA A 43 -24.30 10.27 -9.37
CA ALA A 43 -25.61 10.34 -8.75
C ALA A 43 -25.53 10.34 -7.21
N TRP A 44 -24.58 9.60 -6.62
CA TRP A 44 -24.34 9.62 -5.18
C TRP A 44 -23.80 10.97 -4.69
N LYS A 45 -22.94 11.63 -5.47
CA LYS A 45 -22.43 12.98 -5.14
C LYS A 45 -23.56 14.01 -5.07
N LEU A 46 -24.59 13.88 -5.90
CA LEU A 46 -25.78 14.73 -5.86
C LEU A 46 -26.65 14.48 -4.62
N ARG A 47 -26.64 13.25 -4.08
CA ARG A 47 -27.45 12.87 -2.90
C ARG A 47 -26.83 13.30 -1.58
N GLY A 48 -25.51 13.42 -1.50
CA GLY A 48 -24.84 13.86 -0.28
C GLY A 48 -23.41 13.40 -0.14
N ASN A 49 -23.01 13.08 1.10
CA ASN A 49 -21.62 12.81 1.45
C ASN A 49 -21.15 11.48 0.87
N VAL A 50 -20.31 11.55 -0.16
CA VAL A 50 -19.59 10.42 -0.74
C VAL A 50 -18.16 10.43 -0.20
N PRO A 51 -17.63 9.30 0.31
CA PRO A 51 -16.23 9.25 0.71
C PRO A 51 -15.31 9.62 -0.44
N HIS A 52 -14.29 10.43 -0.15
CA HIS A 52 -13.36 10.91 -1.17
C HIS A 52 -12.71 9.76 -1.95
N HIS A 53 -12.44 8.62 -1.31
CA HIS A 53 -11.93 7.42 -1.99
C HIS A 53 -12.83 6.95 -3.14
N VAL A 54 -14.15 6.97 -2.94
CA VAL A 54 -15.13 6.58 -3.97
C VAL A 54 -15.17 7.61 -5.10
N GLU A 55 -15.16 8.91 -4.77
CA GLU A 55 -15.09 9.99 -5.78
C GLU A 55 -13.78 9.92 -6.59
N ALA A 56 -12.66 9.70 -5.92
CA ALA A 56 -11.36 9.61 -6.56
C ALA A 56 -11.25 8.40 -7.50
N THR A 57 -11.77 7.24 -7.11
CA THR A 57 -11.84 6.06 -7.99
C THR A 57 -12.63 6.40 -9.25
N ALA A 58 -13.84 6.97 -9.12
CA ALA A 58 -14.65 7.35 -10.29
C ALA A 58 -13.92 8.33 -11.21
N LEU A 59 -13.32 9.39 -10.66
CA LEU A 59 -12.59 10.40 -11.46
C LEU A 59 -11.38 9.82 -12.21
N LEU A 60 -10.60 8.95 -11.56
CA LEU A 60 -9.45 8.30 -12.17
C LEU A 60 -9.90 7.30 -13.24
N THR A 61 -10.98 6.57 -13.00
CA THR A 61 -11.57 5.65 -13.98
C THR A 61 -12.16 6.42 -15.18
N ASP A 62 -12.84 7.54 -14.98
CA ASP A 62 -13.32 8.39 -16.09
C ASP A 62 -12.16 8.90 -16.94
N ALA A 63 -11.03 9.27 -16.33
CA ALA A 63 -9.84 9.66 -17.09
C ALA A 63 -9.30 8.52 -17.97
N ILE A 64 -9.39 7.27 -17.51
CA ILE A 64 -9.05 6.08 -18.31
C ILE A 64 -10.05 5.87 -19.44
N LEU A 65 -11.35 6.00 -19.18
CA LEU A 65 -12.40 5.85 -20.20
C LEU A 65 -12.34 6.95 -21.26
N HIS A 66 -11.86 8.14 -20.90
CA HIS A 66 -11.62 9.26 -21.82
C HIS A 66 -10.34 9.11 -22.67
N ASP A 67 -9.45 8.19 -22.31
CA ASP A 67 -8.15 7.98 -22.96
C ASP A 67 -8.26 7.23 -24.29
N ASP A 68 -8.89 7.89 -25.25
CA ASP A 68 -8.97 7.45 -26.64
C ASP A 68 -8.37 8.51 -27.57
N ALA A 69 -7.18 8.22 -28.10
CA ALA A 69 -6.46 9.11 -29.01
C ALA A 69 -7.12 9.26 -30.39
N GLN A 70 -8.15 8.46 -30.71
CA GLN A 70 -8.91 8.59 -31.96
C GLN A 70 -10.04 9.62 -31.84
N SER A 71 -10.66 9.72 -30.67
CA SER A 71 -11.76 10.66 -30.41
C SER A 71 -11.31 11.93 -29.68
N ASN A 72 -10.22 11.87 -28.90
CA ASN A 72 -9.74 12.97 -28.07
C ASN A 72 -8.31 13.40 -28.43
N SER A 73 -8.04 14.70 -28.30
CA SER A 73 -6.68 15.22 -28.45
C SER A 73 -5.79 14.79 -27.28
N ILE A 74 -4.49 14.57 -27.53
CA ILE A 74 -3.53 14.20 -26.47
C ILE A 74 -3.50 15.23 -25.34
N PHE A 75 -3.70 16.52 -25.66
CA PHE A 75 -3.82 17.57 -24.66
C PHE A 75 -5.04 17.36 -23.75
N SER A 76 -6.21 17.08 -24.32
CA SER A 76 -7.45 16.80 -23.58
C SER A 76 -7.28 15.61 -22.63
N ILE A 77 -6.64 14.54 -23.11
CA ILE A 77 -6.36 13.34 -22.31
C ILE A 77 -5.41 13.68 -21.15
N ARG A 78 -4.27 14.35 -21.43
CA ARG A 78 -3.31 14.77 -20.38
C ARG A 78 -3.96 15.68 -19.34
N ALA A 79 -4.81 16.62 -19.77
CA ALA A 79 -5.52 17.53 -18.88
C ALA A 79 -6.49 16.78 -17.96
N THR A 80 -7.24 15.83 -18.52
CA THR A 80 -8.22 15.02 -17.77
C THR A 80 -7.54 14.18 -16.70
N TYR A 81 -6.48 13.44 -17.05
CA TYR A 81 -5.68 12.70 -16.07
C TYR A 81 -5.07 13.60 -15.01
N SER A 82 -4.49 14.74 -15.41
CA SER A 82 -3.86 15.68 -14.47
C SER A 82 -4.88 16.22 -13.47
N ALA A 83 -6.08 16.60 -13.94
CA ALA A 83 -7.15 17.10 -13.10
C ALA A 83 -7.66 16.02 -12.13
N ALA A 84 -7.95 14.82 -12.62
CA ALA A 84 -8.37 13.69 -11.79
C ALA A 84 -7.33 13.35 -10.72
N PHE A 85 -6.06 13.28 -11.10
CA PHE A 85 -4.96 12.99 -10.19
C PHE A 85 -4.76 14.08 -9.12
N CYS A 86 -4.79 15.35 -9.53
CA CYS A 86 -4.67 16.47 -8.58
C CYS A 86 -5.83 16.49 -7.58
N ARG A 87 -7.05 16.16 -8.03
CA ARG A 87 -8.24 16.04 -7.18
C ARG A 87 -8.11 14.87 -6.20
N PHE A 88 -7.63 13.71 -6.65
CA PHE A 88 -7.33 12.54 -5.81
C PHE A 88 -6.36 12.90 -4.68
N VAL A 89 -5.18 13.43 -5.00
CA VAL A 89 -4.16 13.76 -4.00
C VAL A 89 -4.65 14.84 -3.05
N THR A 90 -5.18 15.95 -3.61
CA THR A 90 -5.64 17.09 -2.80
C THR A 90 -6.78 16.69 -1.87
N GLY A 91 -7.76 15.92 -2.32
CA GLY A 91 -8.88 15.55 -1.45
C GLY A 91 -8.50 14.58 -0.32
N LEU A 92 -7.40 13.82 -0.43
CA LEU A 92 -6.87 13.01 0.66
C LEU A 92 -6.12 13.86 1.68
N VAL A 93 -5.15 14.64 1.21
CA VAL A 93 -4.24 15.42 2.07
C VAL A 93 -4.87 16.70 2.61
N ASP A 94 -5.87 17.26 1.93
CA ASP A 94 -6.56 18.51 2.32
C ASP A 94 -7.87 18.27 3.06
N THR A 95 -8.09 17.03 3.55
CA THR A 95 -9.18 16.77 4.50
C THR A 95 -9.08 17.80 5.63
N LYS A 96 -10.20 18.45 5.95
CA LYS A 96 -10.30 19.57 6.89
C LYS A 96 -10.00 19.08 8.31
N VAL A 97 -8.73 18.85 8.61
CA VAL A 97 -8.26 18.49 9.95
C VAL A 97 -8.12 19.78 10.75
N THR A 98 -8.95 19.92 11.79
CA THR A 98 -8.77 20.88 12.87
C THR A 98 -7.49 20.52 13.63
N GLY A 99 -6.42 21.28 13.41
CA GLY A 99 -5.12 21.03 14.03
C GLY A 99 -4.02 21.97 13.53
N PRO A 100 -2.77 21.77 14.00
CA PRO A 100 -1.61 22.55 13.56
C PRO A 100 -1.44 22.50 12.04
N ARG A 101 -0.97 23.60 11.43
CA ARG A 101 -0.64 23.63 10.00
C ARG A 101 0.45 22.58 9.72
N ARG A 102 0.11 21.56 8.93
CA ARG A 102 1.03 20.52 8.44
C ARG A 102 1.19 20.67 6.93
N SER A 103 2.35 20.29 6.41
CA SER A 103 2.59 20.28 4.97
C SER A 103 1.83 19.15 4.28
N MET A 104 1.63 19.28 2.96
CA MET A 104 1.01 18.23 2.14
C MET A 104 1.78 16.90 2.23
N PHE A 105 3.11 16.98 2.29
CA PHE A 105 3.99 15.82 2.43
C PHE A 105 3.83 15.10 3.77
N GLN A 106 3.74 15.86 4.88
CA GLN A 106 3.53 15.28 6.20
C GLN A 106 2.18 14.55 6.27
N ARG A 107 1.13 15.15 5.73
CA ARG A 107 -0.20 14.52 5.69
C ARG A 107 -0.24 13.29 4.78
N ALA A 108 0.49 13.31 3.68
CA ALA A 108 0.63 12.16 2.81
C ALA A 108 1.33 11.01 3.54
N ALA A 109 2.40 11.30 4.30
CA ALA A 109 3.10 10.31 5.12
C ALA A 109 2.17 9.70 6.19
N ASP A 110 1.40 10.54 6.90
CA ASP A 110 0.42 10.08 7.90
C ASP A 110 -0.64 9.12 7.32
N LEU A 111 -0.98 9.29 6.04
CA LEU A 111 -1.97 8.47 5.31
C LEU A 111 -1.35 7.28 4.57
N GLY A 112 -0.03 7.07 4.61
CA GLY A 112 0.65 6.08 3.79
C GLY A 112 0.54 6.35 2.28
N LEU A 113 0.32 7.61 1.89
CA LEU A 113 0.28 8.03 0.48
C LEU A 113 1.72 8.24 -0.03
N PRO A 114 2.13 7.63 -1.16
CA PRO A 114 3.49 7.78 -1.67
C PRO A 114 3.88 9.24 -1.91
N ALA A 115 5.06 9.66 -1.43
CA ALA A 115 5.56 11.02 -1.61
C ALA A 115 5.63 11.44 -3.10
N SER A 116 5.95 10.50 -3.99
CA SER A 116 5.94 10.71 -5.45
C SER A 116 4.59 11.20 -5.99
N PHE A 117 3.47 10.93 -5.31
CA PHE A 117 2.16 11.42 -5.74
C PHE A 117 1.97 12.90 -5.39
N VAL A 118 2.51 13.34 -4.26
CA VAL A 118 2.52 14.75 -3.85
C VAL A 118 3.41 15.56 -4.79
N GLU A 119 4.57 15.03 -5.15
CA GLU A 119 5.49 15.64 -6.12
C GLU A 119 4.85 15.78 -7.49
N LEU A 120 4.26 14.70 -8.01
CA LEU A 120 3.61 14.72 -9.32
C LEU A 120 2.42 15.68 -9.35
N ARG A 121 1.67 15.80 -8.24
CA ARG A 121 0.61 16.81 -8.11
C ARG A 121 1.20 18.22 -8.16
N HIS A 122 2.31 18.47 -7.46
CA HIS A 122 2.97 19.76 -7.50
C HIS A 122 3.44 20.12 -8.92
N GLU A 123 4.07 19.17 -9.61
CA GLU A 123 4.49 19.30 -11.01
C GLU A 123 3.30 19.59 -11.94
N ALA A 124 2.23 18.80 -11.88
CA ALA A 124 1.06 18.96 -12.73
C ALA A 124 0.31 20.30 -12.54
N THR A 125 0.42 20.91 -11.35
CA THR A 125 -0.23 22.20 -11.05
C THR A 125 0.62 23.43 -11.37
N HIS A 126 1.94 23.35 -11.24
CA HIS A 126 2.83 24.51 -11.33
C HIS A 126 3.80 24.47 -12.50
N ARG A 127 4.02 23.31 -13.11
CA ARG A 127 4.93 23.12 -14.24
C ARG A 127 4.14 22.66 -15.47
N GLU A 128 4.86 22.23 -16.49
CA GLU A 128 4.23 21.56 -17.62
C GLU A 128 3.57 20.25 -17.16
N PRO A 129 2.35 19.92 -17.64
CA PRO A 129 1.69 18.68 -17.27
C PRO A 129 2.59 17.47 -17.58
N PRO A 130 2.60 16.41 -16.74
CA PRO A 130 3.44 15.26 -16.98
C PRO A 130 3.15 14.58 -18.33
N SER A 131 4.09 13.77 -18.80
CA SER A 131 3.89 12.98 -20.00
C SER A 131 2.72 12.01 -19.81
N LEU A 132 2.03 11.69 -20.91
CA LEU A 132 0.87 10.79 -20.87
C LEU A 132 1.23 9.39 -20.33
N VAL A 133 2.44 8.91 -20.60
CA VAL A 133 2.93 7.62 -20.07
C VAL A 133 3.05 7.66 -18.53
N VAL A 134 3.54 8.76 -17.98
CA VAL A 134 3.65 8.96 -16.53
C VAL A 134 2.25 9.04 -15.90
N LEU A 135 1.33 9.79 -16.52
CA LEU A 135 -0.04 9.95 -16.03
C LEU A 135 -0.80 8.61 -16.00
N ARG A 136 -0.71 7.81 -17.07
CA ARG A 136 -1.32 6.47 -17.14
C ARG A 136 -0.78 5.54 -16.05
N LYS A 137 0.54 5.43 -15.93
CA LYS A 137 1.18 4.59 -14.89
C LYS A 137 0.84 5.05 -13.47
N THR A 138 0.78 6.35 -13.25
CA THR A 138 0.50 6.90 -11.92
C THR A 138 -0.98 6.75 -11.55
N THR A 139 -1.88 6.91 -12.52
CA THR A 139 -3.32 6.62 -12.34
C THR A 139 -3.54 5.16 -11.97
N GLN A 140 -2.85 4.25 -12.67
CA GLN A 140 -2.87 2.82 -12.39
C GLN A 140 -2.45 2.51 -10.94
N ARG A 141 -1.28 3.03 -10.52
CA ARG A 141 -0.81 2.93 -9.13
C ARG A 141 -1.75 3.57 -8.11
N SER A 142 -2.46 4.63 -8.49
CA SER A 142 -3.42 5.31 -7.62
C SER A 142 -4.66 4.46 -7.38
N LEU A 143 -5.15 3.76 -8.42
CA LEU A 143 -6.28 2.83 -8.31
C LEU A 143 -5.94 1.60 -7.46
N GLU A 144 -4.71 1.10 -7.57
CA GLU A 144 -4.17 0.03 -6.71
C GLU A 144 -4.10 0.50 -5.25
N TRP A 145 -3.54 1.69 -5.00
CA TRP A 145 -3.50 2.26 -3.65
C TRP A 145 -4.91 2.48 -3.07
N LEU A 146 -5.86 2.96 -3.87
CA LEU A 146 -7.27 3.12 -3.46
C LEU A 146 -7.93 1.78 -3.13
N TRP A 147 -7.56 0.72 -3.84
CA TRP A 147 -8.01 -0.63 -3.54
C TRP A 147 -7.53 -1.06 -2.15
N ASP A 148 -6.22 -1.03 -1.93
CA ASP A 148 -5.59 -1.48 -0.67
C ASP A 148 -6.03 -0.64 0.53
N ASN A 149 -6.17 0.68 0.34
CA ASN A 149 -6.48 1.61 1.43
C ASN A 149 -7.98 1.68 1.76
N TYR A 150 -8.87 1.33 0.84
CA TYR A 150 -10.32 1.52 1.04
C TYR A 150 -11.16 0.34 0.57
N TRP A 151 -11.11 -0.03 -0.71
CA TRP A 151 -12.06 -0.99 -1.29
C TRP A 151 -11.89 -2.42 -0.79
N ALA A 152 -10.65 -2.84 -0.49
CA ALA A 152 -10.34 -4.16 0.03
C ALA A 152 -10.93 -4.40 1.44
N GLY A 153 -11.07 -3.33 2.25
CA GLY A 153 -11.63 -3.41 3.60
C GLY A 153 -13.16 -3.46 3.67
N ILE A 154 -13.87 -3.35 2.53
CA ILE A 154 -15.33 -3.40 2.50
C ILE A 154 -15.77 -4.87 2.45
N ASP A 155 -15.94 -5.49 3.62
CA ASP A 155 -16.35 -6.90 3.73
C ASP A 155 -17.76 -7.15 3.15
N VAL A 156 -17.86 -8.25 2.39
CA VAL A 156 -19.09 -8.81 1.79
C VAL A 156 -19.91 -9.63 2.80
N ASP A 157 -19.31 -10.02 3.93
CA ASP A 157 -19.84 -11.03 4.87
C ASP A 157 -20.80 -10.50 5.96
N GLU A 158 -21.22 -9.22 5.93
CA GLU A 158 -22.17 -8.68 6.91
C GLU A 158 -23.66 -9.00 6.61
N ILE A 159 -23.96 -10.07 5.86
CA ILE A 159 -25.35 -10.50 5.57
C ILE A 159 -25.83 -11.65 6.49
N GLY A 160 -25.00 -12.24 7.36
CA GLY A 160 -25.53 -13.20 8.34
C GLY A 160 -24.58 -13.71 9.43
N SER A 161 -24.94 -13.42 10.69
CA SER A 161 -24.41 -13.96 11.98
C SER A 161 -22.91 -13.77 12.23
N VAL A 162 -22.38 -13.32 13.37
CA VAL A 162 -22.68 -13.45 14.82
C VAL A 162 -22.23 -12.11 15.46
N PRO A 163 -22.72 -11.68 16.64
CA PRO A 163 -22.23 -10.43 17.25
C PRO A 163 -20.72 -10.50 17.47
N ARG A 164 -19.93 -9.81 16.64
CA ARG A 164 -18.55 -9.47 16.99
C ARG A 164 -18.64 -8.65 18.26
N VAL A 165 -17.93 -9.12 19.30
CA VAL A 165 -17.84 -8.45 20.59
C VAL A 165 -17.54 -6.98 20.31
N THR A 166 -18.52 -6.14 20.58
CA THR A 166 -18.41 -4.69 20.44
C THR A 166 -17.27 -4.25 21.34
N ARG A 167 -16.12 -3.95 20.73
CA ARG A 167 -15.06 -3.26 21.44
C ARG A 167 -15.62 -1.90 21.85
N ASP A 168 -15.38 -1.50 23.09
CA ASP A 168 -15.65 -0.13 23.51
C ASP A 168 -14.80 0.80 22.62
N ASP A 169 -15.50 1.47 21.72
CA ASP A 169 -15.03 2.26 20.59
C ASP A 169 -14.27 3.54 20.98
N SER A 170 -14.01 3.70 22.28
CA SER A 170 -13.30 4.82 22.90
C SER A 170 -11.80 4.56 23.07
N VAL A 171 -11.33 3.31 22.92
CA VAL A 171 -9.94 2.92 23.21
C VAL A 171 -9.08 2.95 21.94
N PRO A 172 -8.03 3.79 21.87
CA PRO A 172 -7.11 3.84 20.74
C PRO A 172 -6.56 2.46 20.36
N VAL A 173 -6.33 2.21 19.07
CA VAL A 173 -5.77 0.94 18.55
C VAL A 173 -4.47 0.59 19.28
N ALA A 174 -3.57 1.57 19.44
CA ALA A 174 -2.32 1.41 20.19
C ALA A 174 -2.54 0.90 21.63
N THR A 175 -3.55 1.41 22.35
CA THR A 175 -3.86 1.01 23.72
C THR A 175 -4.37 -0.43 23.80
N ALA A 176 -5.17 -0.86 22.83
CA ALA A 176 -5.63 -2.25 22.78
C ALA A 176 -4.56 -3.24 22.33
N LEU A 177 -3.68 -2.83 21.41
CA LEU A 177 -2.50 -3.61 21.05
C LEU A 177 -1.59 -3.79 22.28
N ARG A 178 -1.32 -2.69 23.01
CA ARG A 178 -0.54 -2.71 24.26
C ARG A 178 -1.18 -3.61 25.31
N GLY A 179 -2.50 -3.52 25.49
CA GLY A 179 -3.24 -4.40 26.40
C GLY A 179 -3.18 -5.88 26.00
N ALA A 180 -3.28 -6.19 24.70
CA ALA A 180 -3.16 -7.56 24.20
C ALA A 180 -1.75 -8.12 24.46
N LEU A 181 -0.71 -7.33 24.14
CA LEU A 181 0.70 -7.71 24.33
C LEU A 181 1.05 -7.90 25.81
N GLN A 182 0.60 -7.02 26.71
CA GLN A 182 0.87 -7.11 28.15
C GLN A 182 0.23 -8.33 28.82
N GLN A 183 -0.92 -8.80 28.31
CA GLN A 183 -1.53 -10.05 28.77
C GLN A 183 -0.70 -11.28 28.41
N VAL A 184 0.10 -11.21 27.34
CA VAL A 184 1.02 -12.28 26.92
C VAL A 184 2.23 -12.33 27.85
N VAL A 185 2.83 -11.17 28.11
CA VAL A 185 4.00 -11.04 29.00
C VAL A 185 3.67 -11.57 30.39
N ARG A 186 2.55 -11.14 30.99
CA ARG A 186 2.12 -11.57 32.33
C ARG A 186 1.79 -13.07 32.45
N ARG A 187 1.39 -13.73 31.35
CA ARG A 187 1.09 -15.18 31.35
C ARG A 187 2.33 -16.03 31.10
N SER A 188 3.37 -15.47 30.48
CA SER A 188 4.64 -16.16 30.22
C SER A 188 5.46 -16.40 31.50
N ASP A 189 5.26 -15.58 32.55
CA ASP A 189 5.94 -15.73 33.85
C ASP A 189 5.34 -16.84 34.73
N SER A 190 4.20 -17.44 34.31
CA SER A 190 3.52 -18.48 35.10
C SER A 190 3.73 -19.89 34.54
N LYS A 191 4.72 -20.60 35.13
CA LYS A 191 5.06 -22.04 35.04
C LYS A 191 5.43 -22.59 33.63
N PRO A 192 6.33 -23.59 33.54
CA PRO A 192 6.77 -24.14 32.26
C PRO A 192 5.62 -24.91 31.58
N VAL A 193 5.14 -24.38 30.47
CA VAL A 193 4.06 -24.96 29.66
C VAL A 193 4.65 -25.95 28.64
N GLN A 194 4.00 -27.10 28.43
CA GLN A 194 4.39 -28.12 27.44
C GLN A 194 4.45 -27.52 26.02
N LYS A 195 5.43 -27.97 25.19
CA LYS A 195 5.71 -27.44 23.83
C LYS A 195 4.47 -27.29 22.93
N LYS A 196 3.46 -28.16 23.05
CA LYS A 196 2.20 -28.09 22.27
C LYS A 196 1.34 -26.88 22.64
N ARG A 197 1.18 -26.61 23.95
CA ARG A 197 0.41 -25.46 24.47
C ARG A 197 1.13 -24.12 24.23
N LYS A 198 2.46 -24.13 24.08
CA LYS A 198 3.24 -22.93 23.73
C LYS A 198 2.89 -22.41 22.33
N ARG A 199 2.78 -23.30 21.34
CA ARG A 199 2.35 -22.92 19.97
C ARG A 199 0.90 -22.44 19.93
N GLU A 200 -0.02 -23.13 20.62
CA GLU A 200 -1.41 -22.69 20.74
C GLU A 200 -1.52 -21.28 21.37
N GLN A 201 -0.60 -20.94 22.28
CA GLN A 201 -0.51 -19.61 22.86
C GLN A 201 0.03 -18.57 21.87
N GLU A 202 1.12 -18.87 21.15
CA GLU A 202 1.66 -18.01 20.08
C GLU A 202 0.61 -17.73 18.99
N ASP A 203 -0.12 -18.77 18.56
CA ASP A 203 -1.20 -18.68 17.58
C ASP A 203 -2.37 -17.82 18.08
N SER A 204 -2.73 -17.96 19.37
CA SER A 204 -3.77 -17.15 20.00
C SER A 204 -3.39 -15.68 20.09
N VAL A 205 -2.10 -15.37 20.29
CA VAL A 205 -1.59 -13.99 20.36
C VAL A 205 -1.64 -13.35 18.98
N ALA A 206 -1.11 -14.05 17.97
CA ALA A 206 -1.16 -13.57 16.60
C ALA A 206 -2.60 -13.37 16.12
N ALA A 207 -3.51 -14.30 16.42
CA ALA A 207 -4.94 -14.16 16.09
C ALA A 207 -5.56 -12.91 16.74
N ARG A 208 -5.23 -12.63 18.01
CA ARG A 208 -5.71 -11.44 18.72
C ARG A 208 -5.16 -10.15 18.11
N LEU A 209 -3.88 -10.13 17.73
CA LEU A 209 -3.25 -8.96 17.09
C LEU A 209 -3.88 -8.71 15.71
N VAL A 210 -4.07 -9.77 14.91
CA VAL A 210 -4.77 -9.70 13.63
C VAL A 210 -6.19 -9.18 13.82
N GLU A 211 -6.94 -9.70 14.78
CA GLU A 211 -8.30 -9.24 15.10
C GLU A 211 -8.33 -7.75 15.45
N ILE A 212 -7.41 -7.28 16.29
CA ILE A 212 -7.32 -5.86 16.66
C ILE A 212 -7.00 -4.98 15.45
N CYS A 213 -6.09 -5.42 14.59
CA CYS A 213 -5.75 -4.70 13.38
C CYS A 213 -6.92 -4.66 12.40
N SER A 214 -7.61 -5.77 12.19
CA SER A 214 -8.76 -5.87 11.27
C SER A 214 -10.02 -5.18 11.79
N ALA A 215 -10.16 -4.98 13.10
CA ALA A 215 -11.30 -4.30 13.73
C ALA A 215 -11.14 -2.77 13.84
N SER A 216 -10.05 -2.20 13.30
CA SER A 216 -9.79 -0.76 13.35
C SER A 216 -10.74 0.04 12.46
N LYS A 217 -11.24 1.18 12.98
CA LYS A 217 -12.14 2.10 12.24
C LYS A 217 -11.46 2.81 11.08
N ASP A 218 -10.16 3.03 11.19
CA ASP A 218 -9.36 3.70 10.15
C ASP A 218 -8.90 2.71 9.06
N GLY A 219 -9.38 1.46 9.13
CA GLY A 219 -8.97 0.35 8.26
C GLY A 219 -7.79 -0.44 8.83
N PRO A 220 -7.49 -1.61 8.25
CA PRO A 220 -6.43 -2.49 8.72
C PRO A 220 -5.03 -1.89 8.51
N SER A 221 -4.81 -1.13 7.43
CA SER A 221 -3.49 -0.57 7.09
C SER A 221 -2.88 0.33 8.18
N PRO A 222 -3.56 1.38 8.68
CA PRO A 222 -2.99 2.22 9.76
C PRO A 222 -2.84 1.46 11.08
N ALA A 223 -3.71 0.50 11.38
CA ALA A 223 -3.59 -0.32 12.58
C ALA A 223 -2.39 -1.28 12.50
N VAL A 224 -2.15 -1.85 11.33
CA VAL A 224 -0.97 -2.67 11.03
C VAL A 224 0.31 -1.83 11.10
N GLY A 225 0.28 -0.57 10.69
CA GLY A 225 1.41 0.36 10.83
C GLY A 225 1.72 0.76 12.28
N VAL A 226 0.70 0.83 13.15
CA VAL A 226 0.88 1.14 14.59
C VAL A 226 1.48 -0.05 15.36
N LEU A 227 1.31 -1.28 14.89
CA LEU A 227 1.76 -2.47 15.59
C LEU A 227 3.30 -2.54 15.78
N PRO A 228 4.14 -2.32 14.75
CA PRO A 228 5.60 -2.22 14.92
C PRO A 228 6.04 -1.18 15.94
N VAL A 229 5.41 0.00 15.93
CA VAL A 229 5.69 1.09 16.88
C VAL A 229 5.45 0.61 18.31
N VAL A 230 4.30 -0.02 18.57
CA VAL A 230 3.97 -0.52 19.91
C VAL A 230 4.89 -1.66 20.34
N LEU A 231 5.31 -2.53 19.42
CA LEU A 231 6.24 -3.63 19.70
C LEU A 231 7.64 -3.10 20.10
N LEU A 232 8.08 -2.01 19.48
CA LEU A 232 9.36 -1.37 19.79
C LEU A 232 9.29 -0.51 21.06
N ASP A 233 8.23 0.28 21.23
CA ASP A 233 7.99 1.10 22.43
C ASP A 233 7.96 0.27 23.71
N GLU A 234 7.37 -0.93 23.66
CA GLU A 234 7.30 -1.82 24.82
C GLU A 234 8.56 -2.68 25.00
N GLY A 235 9.59 -2.54 24.13
CA GLY A 235 10.81 -3.34 24.21
C GLY A 235 10.58 -4.84 23.97
N MET A 236 9.55 -5.21 23.21
CA MET A 236 9.18 -6.61 22.98
C MET A 236 10.11 -7.30 21.99
N LEU A 237 10.63 -6.56 21.02
CA LEU A 237 11.57 -7.05 20.01
C LEU A 237 13.02 -6.91 20.46
N VAL A 238 13.37 -5.86 21.19
CA VAL A 238 14.71 -5.68 21.75
C VAL A 238 14.57 -5.42 23.23
N ASP A 239 15.13 -6.32 24.04
CA ASP A 239 15.10 -6.19 25.49
C ASP A 239 15.86 -4.93 25.93
N SER A 240 15.26 -4.13 26.81
CA SER A 240 15.85 -2.90 27.35
C SER A 240 17.11 -3.17 28.18
N GLU A 241 17.25 -4.36 28.77
CA GLU A 241 18.38 -4.74 29.63
C GLU A 241 19.53 -5.46 28.88
N ARG A 242 19.43 -5.60 27.56
CA ARG A 242 20.39 -6.32 26.72
C ARG A 242 21.80 -5.72 26.80
N LYS A 243 22.82 -6.59 26.81
CA LYS A 243 24.23 -6.20 26.63
C LYS A 243 24.72 -6.40 25.20
N LEU A 244 25.72 -5.62 24.81
CA LEU A 244 26.34 -5.72 23.49
C LEU A 244 26.90 -7.14 23.27
N GLY A 245 26.59 -7.73 22.10
CA GLY A 245 27.03 -9.07 21.71
C GLY A 245 26.21 -10.24 22.25
N GLU A 246 25.13 -10.01 23.01
CA GLU A 246 24.24 -11.10 23.45
C GLU A 246 23.40 -11.65 22.28
N SER A 247 23.23 -12.98 22.22
CA SER A 247 22.43 -13.61 21.16
C SER A 247 20.94 -13.20 21.26
N MET A 248 20.34 -12.95 20.10
CA MET A 248 18.92 -12.64 19.93
C MET A 248 18.05 -13.88 19.61
N ASP A 249 18.66 -15.07 19.51
CA ASP A 249 17.99 -16.29 19.02
C ASP A 249 16.74 -16.65 19.83
N ALA A 250 16.79 -16.50 21.16
CA ALA A 250 15.65 -16.78 22.03
C ALA A 250 14.46 -15.83 21.80
N ILE A 251 14.74 -14.58 21.40
CA ILE A 251 13.74 -13.56 21.09
C ILE A 251 13.17 -13.83 19.69
N PHE A 252 14.02 -14.19 18.72
CA PHE A 252 13.60 -14.61 17.38
C PHE A 252 12.68 -15.84 17.47
N ASP A 253 13.06 -16.88 18.20
CA ASP A 253 12.25 -18.09 18.39
C ASP A 253 10.88 -17.80 19.01
N LYS A 254 10.79 -16.77 19.86
CA LYS A 254 9.54 -16.37 20.53
C LYS A 254 8.63 -15.58 19.59
N TRP A 255 9.18 -14.67 18.80
CA TRP A 255 8.39 -13.71 18.02
C TRP A 255 8.23 -14.08 16.54
N ASP A 256 9.14 -14.86 15.95
CA ASP A 256 9.05 -15.28 14.55
C ASP A 256 7.69 -15.92 14.21
N PRO A 257 7.15 -16.88 14.96
CA PRO A 257 5.85 -17.48 14.65
C PRO A 257 4.72 -16.45 14.64
N VAL A 258 4.73 -15.54 15.64
CA VAL A 258 3.70 -14.50 15.80
C VAL A 258 3.76 -13.49 14.67
N LEU A 259 4.96 -12.96 14.39
CA LEU A 259 5.19 -11.97 13.34
C LEU A 259 4.92 -12.57 11.95
N GLN A 260 5.28 -13.82 11.72
CA GLN A 260 4.94 -14.53 10.49
C GLN A 260 3.43 -14.68 10.31
N GLN A 261 2.68 -15.07 11.33
CA GLN A 261 1.23 -15.20 11.21
C GLN A 261 0.54 -13.85 10.97
N VAL A 262 1.01 -12.78 11.62
CA VAL A 262 0.56 -11.41 11.34
C VAL A 262 0.88 -11.03 9.89
N THR A 263 2.10 -11.32 9.42
CA THR A 263 2.53 -11.04 8.03
C THR A 263 1.73 -11.84 7.00
N THR A 264 1.27 -13.06 7.32
CA THR A 264 0.40 -13.85 6.42
C THR A 264 -0.95 -13.17 6.26
N SER A 265 -1.49 -12.67 7.36
CA SER A 265 -2.82 -12.05 7.39
C SER A 265 -2.78 -10.64 6.80
N HIS A 266 -1.69 -9.92 7.00
CA HIS A 266 -1.47 -8.57 6.50
C HIS A 266 -0.04 -8.46 5.91
N PRO A 267 0.13 -8.66 4.59
CA PRO A 267 1.45 -8.63 3.95
C PRO A 267 2.20 -7.30 4.11
N SER A 268 1.47 -6.19 4.23
CA SER A 268 2.03 -4.85 4.48
C SER A 268 2.69 -4.73 5.87
N PHE A 269 2.45 -5.65 6.81
CA PHE A 269 3.08 -5.60 8.13
C PHE A 269 4.60 -5.67 8.05
N LEU A 270 5.16 -6.50 7.16
CA LEU A 270 6.62 -6.62 7.05
C LEU A 270 7.27 -5.34 6.54
N LEU A 271 6.59 -4.63 5.63
CA LEU A 271 6.98 -3.29 5.18
C LEU A 271 7.05 -2.34 6.38
N HIS A 272 5.94 -2.14 7.09
CA HIS A 272 5.88 -1.22 8.24
C HIS A 272 6.86 -1.61 9.36
N LEU A 273 7.06 -2.90 9.63
CA LEU A 273 8.02 -3.38 10.63
C LEU A 273 9.45 -3.01 10.25
N SER A 274 9.83 -3.26 9.00
CA SER A 274 11.17 -2.96 8.51
C SER A 274 11.45 -1.45 8.41
N GLU A 275 10.44 -0.65 8.08
CA GLU A 275 10.52 0.81 8.05
C GLU A 275 10.72 1.38 9.46
N GLU A 276 9.94 0.93 10.45
CA GLU A 276 10.05 1.41 11.82
C GLU A 276 11.39 1.01 12.46
N LEU A 277 11.86 -0.22 12.20
CA LEU A 277 13.18 -0.69 12.65
C LEU A 277 14.32 0.16 12.08
N VAL A 278 14.30 0.45 10.76
CA VAL A 278 15.36 1.26 10.14
C VAL A 278 15.26 2.73 10.54
N HIS A 279 14.05 3.28 10.73
CA HIS A 279 13.87 4.65 11.24
C HIS A 279 14.39 4.80 12.65
N THR A 280 14.06 3.86 13.54
CA THR A 280 14.57 3.86 14.91
C THR A 280 16.09 3.71 14.93
N LEU A 281 16.66 2.89 14.03
CA LEU A 281 18.11 2.71 13.91
C LEU A 281 18.83 3.96 13.36
N ALA A 282 18.25 4.61 12.35
CA ALA A 282 18.91 5.67 11.57
C ALA A 282 18.67 7.08 12.14
N LEU A 283 17.46 7.35 12.66
CA LEU A 283 17.04 8.70 13.08
C LEU A 283 17.21 8.95 14.58
N ASN A 284 17.36 7.91 15.40
CA ASN A 284 17.60 8.09 16.83
C ASN A 284 19.09 8.38 17.08
N SER A 285 19.40 9.62 17.49
CA SER A 285 20.77 10.10 17.70
C SER A 285 21.57 9.29 18.73
N GLY A 286 20.87 8.63 19.67
CA GLY A 286 21.48 7.73 20.65
C GLY A 286 22.07 6.44 20.05
N ASN A 287 21.62 6.04 18.86
CA ASN A 287 22.02 4.81 18.18
C ASN A 287 23.26 4.95 17.28
N SER A 288 23.86 6.15 17.27
CA SER A 288 25.06 6.44 16.47
C SER A 288 26.32 5.74 16.97
N SER A 289 26.38 5.41 18.26
CA SER A 289 27.54 4.76 18.87
C SER A 289 27.61 3.26 18.51
N PRO A 290 28.80 2.74 18.17
CA PRO A 290 29.02 1.31 17.97
C PRO A 290 28.83 0.48 19.25
N GLU A 291 28.80 1.10 20.42
CA GLU A 291 28.63 0.43 21.72
C GLU A 291 27.16 0.37 22.18
N ASN A 292 26.22 0.84 21.36
CA ASN A 292 24.80 0.84 21.71
C ASN A 292 24.17 -0.55 21.49
N ALA A 293 23.87 -1.25 22.58
CA ALA A 293 23.24 -2.57 22.58
C ALA A 293 21.81 -2.59 21.99
N GLN A 294 21.07 -1.48 22.06
CA GLN A 294 19.75 -1.34 21.44
C GLN A 294 19.87 -1.22 19.92
N ALA A 295 20.80 -0.40 19.45
CA ALA A 295 21.09 -0.24 18.02
C ALA A 295 21.57 -1.55 17.38
N GLU A 296 22.41 -2.30 18.09
CA GLU A 296 22.81 -3.66 17.67
C GLU A 296 21.60 -4.60 17.58
N GLY A 297 20.70 -4.59 18.56
CA GLY A 297 19.49 -5.43 18.55
C GLY A 297 18.56 -5.13 17.36
N LEU A 298 18.37 -3.86 17.03
CA LEU A 298 17.59 -3.42 15.87
C LEU A 298 18.24 -3.86 14.55
N PHE A 299 19.57 -3.71 14.45
CA PHE A 299 20.35 -4.20 13.31
C PHE A 299 20.21 -5.71 13.14
N LEU A 300 20.35 -6.49 14.22
CA LEU A 300 20.24 -7.95 14.19
C LEU A 300 18.83 -8.41 13.77
N TRP A 301 17.77 -7.69 14.16
CA TRP A 301 16.42 -7.96 13.64
C TRP A 301 16.30 -7.71 12.14
N LEU A 302 16.84 -6.59 11.64
CA LEU A 302 16.82 -6.28 10.21
C LEU A 302 17.63 -7.31 9.41
N GLU A 303 18.79 -7.73 9.92
CA GLU A 303 19.60 -8.79 9.33
C GLU A 303 18.86 -10.15 9.35
N HIS A 304 18.21 -10.51 10.46
CA HIS A 304 17.44 -11.74 10.58
C HIS A 304 16.28 -11.80 9.59
N LEU A 305 15.50 -10.72 9.47
CA LEU A 305 14.41 -10.62 8.49
C LEU A 305 14.93 -10.75 7.03
N LEU A 306 16.16 -10.31 6.77
CA LEU A 306 16.80 -10.35 5.46
C LEU A 306 17.44 -11.69 5.11
N THR A 307 17.96 -12.42 6.08
CA THR A 307 18.85 -13.57 5.87
C THR A 307 18.28 -14.90 6.35
N SER A 308 17.36 -14.87 7.31
CA SER A 308 16.83 -16.08 7.93
C SER A 308 15.99 -16.92 6.95
N PRO A 309 16.18 -18.26 6.93
CA PRO A 309 15.38 -19.15 6.10
C PRO A 309 13.89 -19.11 6.48
N ALA A 310 13.57 -18.77 7.72
CA ALA A 310 12.19 -18.66 8.21
C ALA A 310 11.39 -17.57 7.47
N TRP A 311 12.08 -16.54 6.98
CA TRP A 311 11.48 -15.38 6.32
C TRP A 311 11.58 -15.43 4.78
N LYS A 312 12.23 -16.45 4.21
CA LYS A 312 12.54 -16.53 2.77
C LYS A 312 11.32 -16.36 1.85
N SER A 313 10.17 -16.93 2.21
CA SER A 313 8.93 -16.81 1.41
C SER A 313 8.30 -15.41 1.46
N ARG A 314 8.64 -14.61 2.47
CA ARG A 314 8.06 -13.27 2.74
C ARG A 314 9.02 -12.14 2.41
N GLN A 315 10.29 -12.44 2.10
CA GLN A 315 11.30 -11.46 1.68
C GLN A 315 10.90 -10.63 0.44
N ALA A 316 9.95 -11.10 -0.37
CA ALA A 316 9.40 -10.34 -1.49
C ALA A 316 8.74 -9.02 -1.04
N TYR A 317 8.23 -8.97 0.19
CA TYR A 317 7.60 -7.77 0.78
C TYR A 317 8.59 -6.89 1.55
N PHE A 318 9.88 -7.24 1.57
CA PHE A 318 10.91 -6.49 2.29
C PHE A 318 11.42 -5.32 1.43
N PRO A 319 11.34 -4.06 1.89
CA PRO A 319 11.63 -2.87 1.09
C PRO A 319 13.14 -2.57 1.02
N ARG A 320 13.91 -3.43 0.33
CA ARG A 320 15.38 -3.31 0.22
C ARG A 320 15.83 -1.94 -0.29
N GLY A 321 15.15 -1.40 -1.30
CA GLY A 321 15.48 -0.09 -1.88
C GLY A 321 15.32 1.05 -0.88
N TYR A 322 14.21 1.06 -0.13
CA TYR A 322 13.92 2.09 0.87
C TYR A 322 14.90 2.08 2.04
N ILE A 323 15.23 0.89 2.55
CA ILE A 323 16.20 0.75 3.64
C ILE A 323 17.57 1.23 3.20
N SER A 324 17.99 0.90 1.97
CA SER A 324 19.26 1.38 1.42
C SER A 324 19.30 2.90 1.32
N THR A 325 18.21 3.55 0.91
CA THR A 325 18.16 5.02 0.80
C THR A 325 18.23 5.68 2.17
N ILE A 326 17.42 5.23 3.15
CA ILE A 326 17.43 5.79 4.50
C ILE A 326 18.79 5.63 5.18
N CYS A 327 19.42 4.46 5.03
CA CYS A 327 20.75 4.21 5.58
C CYS A 327 21.84 5.08 4.94
N SER A 328 21.69 5.43 3.66
CA SER A 328 22.63 6.31 2.96
C SER A 328 22.46 7.78 3.32
N GLU A 329 21.24 8.22 3.61
CA GLU A 329 20.93 9.59 4.03
C GLU A 329 21.32 9.85 5.50
N ASN A 330 21.20 8.82 6.35
CA ASN A 330 21.49 8.91 7.79
C ASN A 330 22.55 7.88 8.17
N SER A 331 23.80 8.18 7.81
CA SER A 331 24.93 7.28 8.01
C SER A 331 25.33 7.20 9.49
N ASN A 332 25.34 6.00 10.04
CA ASN A 332 25.89 5.63 11.33
C ASN A 332 26.58 4.26 11.21
N HIS A 333 27.28 3.82 12.26
CA HIS A 333 28.02 2.55 12.23
C HIS A 333 27.14 1.35 11.86
N TRP A 334 25.89 1.31 12.34
CA TRP A 334 24.96 0.20 12.12
C TRP A 334 24.25 0.26 10.77
N THR A 335 23.92 1.46 10.28
CA THR A 335 23.33 1.64 8.95
C THR A 335 24.34 1.34 7.84
N GLN A 336 25.63 1.63 8.06
CA GLN A 336 26.71 1.19 7.17
C GLN A 336 26.83 -0.34 7.11
N LYS A 337 26.85 -1.03 8.26
CA LYS A 337 26.82 -2.49 8.31
C LYS A 337 25.59 -3.09 7.62
N LEU A 338 24.43 -2.46 7.76
CA LEU A 338 23.20 -2.92 7.11
C LEU A 338 23.27 -2.79 5.58
N VAL A 339 23.81 -1.67 5.06
CA VAL A 339 24.03 -1.48 3.62
C VAL A 339 25.00 -2.52 3.06
N GLU A 340 26.11 -2.81 3.76
CA GLU A 340 27.04 -3.88 3.34
C GLU A 340 26.34 -5.25 3.28
N THR A 341 25.48 -5.54 4.25
CA THR A 341 24.72 -6.79 4.31
C THR A 341 23.72 -6.88 3.16
N LEU A 342 23.02 -5.79 2.83
CA LEU A 342 22.12 -5.71 1.68
C LEU A 342 22.86 -5.89 0.35
N GLN A 343 24.05 -5.31 0.20
CA GLN A 343 24.87 -5.45 -1.01
C GLN A 343 25.38 -6.90 -1.21
N LYS A 344 25.83 -7.55 -0.14
CA LYS A 344 26.27 -8.97 -0.18
C LYS A 344 25.14 -9.90 -0.63
N HIS A 345 23.89 -9.62 -0.25
CA HIS A 345 22.75 -10.46 -0.58
C HIS A 345 22.03 -10.05 -1.89
N GLY A 346 22.26 -8.85 -2.43
CA GLY A 346 21.66 -8.37 -3.68
C GLY A 346 22.29 -8.95 -4.96
N ASN A 347 23.56 -9.35 -4.92
CA ASN A 347 24.31 -9.83 -6.09
C ASN A 347 23.93 -11.24 -6.59
N THR A 348 23.01 -11.94 -5.92
CA THR A 348 22.61 -13.31 -6.30
C THR A 348 21.38 -13.40 -7.20
N ALA A 349 20.63 -12.30 -7.41
CA ALA A 349 19.33 -12.33 -8.09
C ALA A 349 19.31 -11.74 -9.52
N THR A 350 20.38 -11.08 -9.99
CA THR A 350 20.29 -10.15 -11.15
C THR A 350 20.79 -10.69 -12.50
N VAL A 351 21.15 -11.96 -12.64
CA VAL A 351 21.76 -12.49 -13.89
C VAL A 351 20.75 -13.12 -14.88
N ALA A 352 19.48 -13.31 -14.53
CA ALA A 352 18.56 -14.11 -15.34
C ALA A 352 17.32 -13.35 -15.87
N SER A 353 17.50 -12.28 -16.65
CA SER A 353 16.52 -11.93 -17.72
C SER A 353 17.05 -10.81 -18.62
N ARG A 354 17.91 -11.17 -19.56
CA ARG A 354 18.02 -10.40 -20.81
C ARG A 354 17.95 -11.39 -21.96
N THR A 355 17.20 -10.98 -22.99
CA THR A 355 17.16 -11.43 -24.39
C THR A 355 15.91 -12.20 -24.83
N GLN A 356 15.37 -11.75 -25.98
CA GLN A 356 14.42 -12.39 -26.91
C GLN A 356 12.92 -12.14 -26.60
N ASN A 357 12.04 -11.66 -27.50
CA ASN A 357 12.02 -11.68 -28.97
C ASN A 357 11.13 -10.56 -29.56
N ALA A 358 11.46 -10.18 -30.79
CA ALA A 358 10.59 -9.47 -31.73
C ALA A 358 10.07 -10.45 -32.79
N ALA A 359 8.77 -10.49 -33.09
CA ALA A 359 8.21 -10.89 -34.39
C ALA A 359 6.71 -10.57 -34.52
N LYS A 360 6.34 -10.23 -35.77
CA LYS A 360 5.08 -9.67 -36.33
C LYS A 360 3.88 -10.64 -36.40
N SER A 361 2.64 -10.09 -36.39
CA SER A 361 1.55 -10.38 -37.36
C SER A 361 0.46 -9.28 -37.22
N SER A 362 0.15 -8.43 -38.22
CA SER A 362 -0.74 -8.54 -39.40
C SER A 362 -2.26 -8.64 -39.15
N SER A 363 -2.92 -7.47 -39.21
CA SER A 363 -4.19 -7.13 -39.89
C SER A 363 -5.54 -7.79 -39.52
N LEU A 364 -6.55 -6.95 -39.20
CA LEU A 364 -7.85 -6.93 -39.88
C LEU A 364 -8.54 -5.55 -39.73
N LYS A 365 -9.25 -5.12 -40.79
CA LYS A 365 -9.81 -3.77 -41.05
C LYS A 365 -11.29 -3.62 -40.63
N LYS A 366 -11.70 -2.40 -40.24
CA LYS A 366 -12.88 -1.59 -40.74
C LYS A 366 -13.04 -0.35 -39.84
N ARG A 367 -12.77 0.89 -40.28
CA ARG A 367 -13.43 1.80 -41.25
C ARG A 367 -14.64 2.55 -40.66
N THR A 368 -14.43 3.78 -40.16
CA THR A 368 -15.05 5.03 -40.66
C THR A 368 -14.52 6.26 -39.91
N GLN A 369 -14.52 7.42 -40.58
CA GLN A 369 -14.03 8.75 -40.18
C GLN A 369 -12.52 9.03 -40.29
N ALA A 370 -12.02 9.05 -41.51
CA ALA A 370 -10.74 9.69 -41.87
C ALA A 370 -10.99 10.62 -43.06
N VAL A 371 -11.06 11.93 -42.83
CA VAL A 371 -10.91 12.93 -43.91
C VAL A 371 -10.11 14.18 -43.46
N LEU A 372 -9.87 14.41 -42.15
CA LEU A 372 -9.18 15.62 -41.70
C LEU A 372 -7.87 15.38 -40.92
N SER A 373 -7.53 14.14 -40.55
CA SER A 373 -6.35 13.81 -39.72
C SER A 373 -5.10 13.37 -40.49
N ASP A 374 -5.23 12.98 -41.77
CA ASP A 374 -4.15 12.30 -42.50
C ASP A 374 -2.97 13.21 -42.83
N SER A 375 -3.19 14.50 -43.13
CA SER A 375 -2.10 15.41 -43.52
C SER A 375 -1.06 15.66 -42.43
N VAL A 376 -1.48 15.69 -41.16
CA VAL A 376 -0.58 15.91 -40.02
C VAL A 376 0.11 14.60 -39.62
N ALA A 377 -0.64 13.49 -39.62
CA ALA A 377 -0.10 12.18 -39.32
C ALA A 377 0.97 11.73 -40.34
N GLU A 378 0.80 12.09 -41.61
CA GLU A 378 1.75 11.78 -42.69
C GLU A 378 3.05 12.58 -42.54
N LYS A 379 2.97 13.89 -42.28
CA LYS A 379 4.15 14.75 -42.01
C LYS A 379 4.93 14.34 -40.77
N LEU A 380 4.25 13.88 -39.71
CA LEU A 380 4.92 13.40 -38.50
C LEU A 380 5.68 12.09 -38.75
N ARG A 381 5.11 11.19 -39.57
CA ARG A 381 5.76 9.93 -39.96
C ARG A 381 7.00 10.16 -40.83
N GLU A 382 6.99 11.17 -41.70
CA GLU A 382 8.18 11.57 -42.48
C GLU A 382 9.36 11.98 -41.57
N HIS A 383 9.08 12.49 -40.38
CA HIS A 383 10.09 12.88 -39.39
C HIS A 383 10.40 11.78 -38.36
N GLY A 384 9.93 10.54 -38.61
CA GLY A 384 10.14 9.39 -37.72
C GLY A 384 9.22 9.32 -36.51
N TRP A 385 8.18 10.16 -36.43
CA TRP A 385 7.21 10.18 -35.33
C TRP A 385 5.96 9.40 -35.72
N GLY A 386 5.78 8.22 -35.11
CA GLY A 386 4.57 7.40 -35.24
C GLY A 386 3.79 7.35 -33.92
N PRO A 387 2.47 7.07 -33.96
CA PRO A 387 1.70 6.79 -32.75
C PRO A 387 2.32 5.58 -32.05
N ILE A 388 2.77 5.78 -30.82
CA ILE A 388 3.12 4.69 -29.91
C ILE A 388 1.83 3.91 -29.66
N GLU A 389 1.93 2.58 -29.73
CA GLU A 389 0.86 1.58 -29.76
C GLU A 389 -0.37 1.91 -28.91
N LYS A 390 -1.53 1.41 -29.37
CA LYS A 390 -2.82 1.49 -28.67
C LYS A 390 -2.62 1.15 -27.20
N TRP A 391 -2.89 2.12 -26.33
CA TRP A 391 -2.90 1.90 -24.91
C TRP A 391 -4.03 0.94 -24.56
N ASP A 392 -3.70 -0.10 -23.82
CA ASP A 392 -4.61 -1.14 -23.41
C ASP A 392 -5.28 -0.74 -22.09
N SER A 393 -6.53 -0.27 -22.16
CA SER A 393 -7.29 0.29 -21.04
C SER A 393 -8.00 -0.78 -20.19
N ARG A 394 -7.53 -2.04 -20.24
CA ARG A 394 -8.15 -3.16 -19.53
C ARG A 394 -8.27 -2.92 -18.01
N PRO A 395 -9.34 -3.40 -17.36
CA PRO A 395 -9.48 -3.31 -15.92
C PRO A 395 -8.37 -4.05 -15.18
N LEU A 396 -8.04 -3.55 -13.99
CA LEU A 396 -7.15 -4.21 -13.04
C LEU A 396 -7.62 -5.64 -12.74
N GLY A 397 -6.78 -6.63 -13.05
CA GLY A 397 -7.03 -8.04 -12.74
C GLY A 397 -7.40 -8.91 -13.95
N VAL A 398 -7.85 -8.37 -15.08
CA VAL A 398 -8.24 -9.19 -16.24
C VAL A 398 -6.99 -9.60 -17.04
N ALA A 399 -6.71 -10.90 -17.12
CA ALA A 399 -5.57 -11.43 -17.86
C ALA A 399 -5.80 -11.40 -19.39
N SER A 400 -4.74 -11.22 -20.17
CA SER A 400 -4.85 -11.26 -21.64
C SER A 400 -5.07 -12.69 -22.12
N THR A 401 -6.23 -12.98 -22.70
CA THR A 401 -6.39 -14.15 -23.57
C THR A 401 -5.68 -13.86 -24.89
N SER A 402 -4.49 -14.47 -25.01
CA SER A 402 -3.67 -14.76 -26.21
C SER A 402 -3.62 -13.73 -27.34
#